data_AF-A0A7X1ZGU2-F1
#
_entry.id   AF-A0A7X1ZGU2-F1
#
_cell.length_a   1.000
_cell.length_b   1.000
_cell.length_c   1.000
_cell.angle_alpha   90.00
_cell.angle_beta   90.00
_cell.angle_gamma   90.00
#
_symmetry.space_group_name_H-M   'P 1'
#
loop_
_entity.id
_entity.type
_entity.pdbx_description
1 polymer ?
#
loop_
_entity_poly.entity_id
_entity_poly.type
_entity_poly.pdbx_seq_one_letter_code
_entity_poly.pdbx_strand_id
1 'polypeptide(L)'
;MRLDPERIKALTASTSSYVAAIAESEELLPMLAAAWTEMTLRQPKGHFTIREVLERAAEKAERRGDLQTGERYRKALRDFEASFAQSTPEAAPAE
;
A
#
# COMPACT_ATOMS: atom_id res chain seq x y z
N MET A 1 19.19 -22.61 -2.45
CA MET A 1 19.32 -21.19 -2.83
C MET A 1 19.25 -20.35 -1.56
N ARG A 2 20.33 -19.66 -1.18
CA ARG A 2 20.32 -18.71 -0.04
C ARG A 2 19.94 -17.35 -0.59
N LEU A 3 18.84 -16.76 -0.10
CA LEU A 3 18.43 -15.40 -0.44
C LEU A 3 19.36 -14.41 0.26
N ASP A 4 20.01 -13.55 -0.52
CA ASP A 4 20.94 -12.54 -0.03
C ASP A 4 20.19 -11.45 0.77
N PRO A 5 20.50 -11.26 2.07
CA PRO A 5 19.79 -10.30 2.92
C PRO A 5 20.01 -8.83 2.48
N GLU A 6 21.12 -8.54 1.80
CA GLU A 6 21.42 -7.22 1.21
C GLU A 6 20.49 -6.90 0.03
N ARG A 7 20.08 -7.93 -0.72
CA ARG A 7 19.14 -7.82 -1.85
C ARG A 7 17.71 -7.58 -1.37
N ILE A 8 17.37 -8.16 -0.22
CA ILE A 8 16.10 -7.93 0.48
C ILE A 8 16.05 -6.50 1.03
N LYS A 9 17.14 -6.00 1.65
CA LYS A 9 17.26 -4.60 2.09
C LYS A 9 17.10 -3.60 0.95
N ALA A 10 17.65 -3.90 -0.24
CA ALA A 10 17.46 -3.07 -1.43
C ALA A 10 16.01 -3.11 -1.98
N LEU A 11 15.32 -4.25 -1.90
CA LEU A 11 13.87 -4.33 -2.18
C LEU A 11 13.03 -3.56 -1.15
N THR A 12 13.46 -3.54 0.11
CA THR A 12 12.81 -2.77 1.18
C THR A 12 13.09 -1.27 1.06
N ALA A 13 14.16 -0.85 0.39
CA ALA A 13 14.49 0.55 0.10
C ALA A 13 13.68 1.17 -1.06
N SER A 14 12.98 0.33 -1.86
CA SER A 14 12.01 0.75 -2.88
C SER A 14 10.55 0.51 -2.42
N THR A 15 10.31 0.48 -1.11
CA THR A 15 8.98 0.27 -0.53
C THR A 15 8.05 1.40 -0.95
N SER A 16 7.05 1.06 -1.76
CA SER A 16 5.99 1.99 -2.13
C SER A 16 5.39 2.66 -0.89
N SER A 17 5.04 3.94 -0.99
CA SER A 17 4.51 4.74 0.13
C SER A 17 3.33 4.07 0.85
N TYR A 18 2.52 3.28 0.13
CA TYR A 18 1.43 2.49 0.71
C TYR A 18 1.89 1.29 1.55
N VAL A 19 3.00 0.63 1.24
CA VAL A 19 3.53 -0.49 2.06
C VAL A 19 4.06 0.03 3.39
N ALA A 20 4.73 1.19 3.39
CA ALA A 20 5.17 1.84 4.62
C ALA A 20 3.97 2.24 5.49
N ALA A 21 2.93 2.83 4.88
CA ALA A 21 1.70 3.20 5.58
C ALA A 21 1.00 1.98 6.23
N ILE A 22 0.92 0.84 5.53
CA ILE A 22 0.36 -0.40 6.07
C ILE A 22 1.21 -0.95 7.22
N ALA A 23 2.53 -0.93 7.08
CA ALA A 23 3.44 -1.38 8.14
C ALA A 23 3.26 -0.57 9.42
N GLU A 24 3.19 0.76 9.29
CA GLU A 24 2.98 1.68 10.42
C GLU A 24 1.58 1.53 11.03
N SER A 25 0.52 1.36 10.21
CA SER A 25 -0.86 1.31 10.71
C SER A 25 -1.22 0.01 11.42
N GLU A 26 -0.72 -1.11 10.91
CA GLU A 26 -0.98 -2.46 11.40
C GLU A 26 0.10 -2.98 12.36
N GLU A 27 1.07 -2.13 12.72
CA GLU A 27 2.20 -2.46 13.61
C GLU A 27 2.99 -3.69 13.11
N LEU A 28 3.10 -3.80 11.78
CA LEU A 28 3.78 -4.90 11.10
C LEU A 28 5.23 -4.55 10.79
N LEU A 29 6.09 -5.57 10.78
CA LEU A 29 7.41 -5.43 10.18
C LEU A 29 7.26 -5.11 8.68
N PRO A 30 8.09 -4.20 8.10
CA PRO A 30 7.98 -3.81 6.69
C PRO A 30 7.97 -5.01 5.72
N MET A 31 8.73 -6.06 6.01
CA MET A 31 8.76 -7.28 5.21
C MET A 31 7.43 -8.06 5.25
N LEU A 32 6.75 -8.09 6.41
CA LEU A 32 5.44 -8.71 6.55
C LEU A 32 4.36 -7.89 5.86
N ALA A 33 4.39 -6.57 6.00
CA ALA A 33 3.49 -5.67 5.30
C ALA A 33 3.63 -5.79 3.77
N ALA A 34 4.86 -5.89 3.26
CA ALA A 34 5.12 -6.12 1.85
C ALA A 34 4.57 -7.47 1.38
N ALA A 35 4.87 -8.56 2.10
CA ALA A 35 4.40 -9.89 1.75
C ALA A 35 2.86 -10.00 1.79
N TRP A 36 2.23 -9.39 2.80
CA TRP A 36 0.77 -9.31 2.90
C TRP A 36 0.18 -8.49 1.75
N THR A 37 0.79 -7.35 1.40
CA THR A 37 0.37 -6.50 0.29
C THR A 37 0.39 -7.27 -1.02
N GLU A 38 1.50 -7.97 -1.31
CA GLU A 38 1.62 -8.80 -2.51
C GLU A 38 0.61 -9.94 -2.53
N MET A 39 0.43 -10.64 -1.40
CA MET A 39 -0.54 -11.73 -1.30
C MET A 39 -1.97 -11.24 -1.52
N THR A 40 -2.31 -10.10 -0.93
CA THR A 40 -3.63 -9.47 -1.03
C THR A 40 -3.89 -9.03 -2.47
N LEU A 41 -2.93 -8.40 -3.14
CA LEU A 41 -3.08 -8.00 -4.55
C LEU A 41 -3.32 -9.15 -5.52
N ARG A 42 -2.90 -10.38 -5.19
CA ARG A 42 -3.18 -11.58 -5.99
C ARG A 42 -4.61 -12.10 -5.82
N GLN A 43 -5.34 -11.63 -4.81
CA GLN A 43 -6.73 -12.03 -4.57
C GLN A 43 -7.69 -11.24 -5.46
N PRO A 44 -8.82 -11.84 -5.89
CA PRO A 44 -9.90 -11.09 -6.49
C PRO A 44 -10.32 -9.95 -5.56
N LYS A 45 -10.40 -8.72 -6.08
CA LYS A 45 -10.73 -7.51 -5.29
C LYS A 45 -9.71 -7.10 -4.22
N GLY A 46 -8.51 -7.69 -4.20
CA GLY A 46 -7.47 -7.35 -3.21
C GLY A 46 -7.05 -5.87 -3.19
N HIS A 47 -7.17 -5.18 -4.33
CA HIS A 47 -6.94 -3.73 -4.37
C HIS A 47 -7.93 -2.94 -3.50
N PHE A 48 -9.19 -3.38 -3.39
CA PHE A 48 -10.18 -2.75 -2.51
C PHE A 48 -9.79 -2.95 -1.04
N THR A 49 -9.30 -4.13 -0.67
CA THR A 49 -8.83 -4.40 0.69
C THR A 49 -7.67 -3.50 1.10
N ILE A 50 -6.69 -3.29 0.22
CA ILE A 50 -5.58 -2.36 0.51
C ILE A 50 -6.08 -0.92 0.60
N ARG A 51 -7.02 -0.53 -0.26
CA ARG A 51 -7.67 0.80 -0.21
C ARG A 51 -8.34 1.03 1.15
N GLU A 52 -9.15 0.07 1.61
CA GLU A 52 -9.85 0.15 2.90
C GLU A 52 -8.88 0.21 4.09
N VAL A 53 -7.79 -0.54 4.06
CA VAL A 53 -6.76 -0.49 5.12
C VAL A 53 -6.12 0.90 5.20
N LEU A 54 -5.73 1.48 4.06
CA LEU A 54 -5.12 2.81 4.02
C LEU A 54 -6.10 3.92 4.42
N GLU A 55 -7.36 3.82 3.99
CA GLU A 55 -8.42 4.76 4.37
C GLU A 55 -8.67 4.71 5.89
N ARG A 56 -8.84 3.50 6.44
CA ARG A 56 -9.03 3.30 7.88
C ARG A 56 -7.82 3.77 8.68
N ALA A 57 -6.60 3.57 8.18
CA ALA A 57 -5.38 4.07 8.81
C ALA A 57 -5.39 5.60 8.91
N ALA A 58 -5.72 6.29 7.81
CA ALA A 58 -5.84 7.74 7.78
C ALA A 58 -6.89 8.26 8.77
N GLU A 59 -8.10 7.68 8.74
CA GLU A 59 -9.17 8.04 9.68
C GLU A 59 -8.77 7.82 11.14
N LYS A 60 -8.08 6.72 11.45
CA LYS A 60 -7.64 6.39 12.81
C LYS A 60 -6.59 7.39 13.31
N ALA A 61 -5.68 7.82 12.46
CA ALA A 61 -4.68 8.85 12.80
C ALA A 61 -5.35 10.21 13.09
N GLU A 62 -6.29 10.62 12.23
CA GLU A 62 -7.02 11.88 12.39
C GLU A 62 -7.90 11.90 13.63
N ARG A 63 -8.59 10.80 13.93
CA ARG A 63 -9.37 10.66 15.17
C ARG A 63 -8.51 10.75 16.43
N ARG A 64 -7.21 10.43 16.34
CA ARG A 64 -6.24 10.58 17.44
C ARG A 64 -5.65 11.99 17.53
N GLY A 65 -6.01 12.90 16.62
CA GLY A 65 -5.45 14.24 16.52
C GLY A 65 -4.12 14.32 15.76
N ASP A 66 -3.65 13.21 15.19
CA ASP A 66 -2.43 13.17 14.38
C ASP A 66 -2.76 13.41 12.91
N LEU A 67 -3.01 14.69 12.60
CA LEU A 67 -3.38 15.15 11.26
C LEU A 67 -2.25 14.92 10.26
N GLN A 68 -0.98 15.06 10.68
CA GLN A 68 0.16 14.89 9.79
C GLN A 68 0.29 13.44 9.31
N THR A 69 0.12 12.48 10.23
CA THR A 69 0.10 11.06 9.87
C THR A 69 -1.13 10.71 9.02
N GLY A 70 -2.29 11.29 9.32
CA GLY A 70 -3.50 11.16 8.50
C GLY A 70 -3.30 11.61 7.06
N GLU A 71 -2.72 12.80 6.85
CA GLU A 71 -2.40 13.31 5.51
C GLU A 71 -1.39 12.43 4.77
N ARG A 72 -0.38 11.89 5.49
CA ARG A 72 0.59 10.96 4.91
C ARG A 72 -0.08 9.70 4.39
N TYR A 73 -0.98 9.10 5.18
CA TYR A 73 -1.72 7.91 4.78
C TYR A 73 -2.68 8.20 3.61
N ARG A 74 -3.34 9.37 3.60
CA ARG A 74 -4.13 9.81 2.44
C ARG A 74 -3.29 10.00 1.18
N LYS A 75 -2.07 10.51 1.31
CA LYS A 75 -1.14 10.60 0.18
C LYS A 75 -0.75 9.20 -0.32
N ALA A 76 -0.42 8.28 0.59
CA ALA A 76 -0.10 6.90 0.24
C ALA A 76 -1.26 6.18 -0.46
N LEU A 77 -2.50 6.42 -0.01
CA LEU A 77 -3.73 5.96 -0.66
C LEU A 77 -3.85 6.50 -2.09
N ARG A 78 -3.66 7.81 -2.31
CA ARG A 78 -3.71 8.41 -3.66
C ARG A 78 -2.61 7.86 -4.58
N ASP A 79 -1.39 7.69 -4.06
CA ASP A 79 -0.26 7.12 -4.82
C ASP A 79 -0.57 5.66 -5.22
N PHE A 80 -1.20 4.89 -4.34
CA PHE A 80 -1.68 3.53 -4.61
C PHE A 80 -2.76 3.55 -5.70
N GLU A 81 -3.83 4.32 -5.53
CA GLU A 81 -4.92 4.42 -6.51
C GLU A 81 -4.42 4.86 -7.89
N ALA A 82 -3.50 5.82 -7.96
CA ALA A 82 -2.89 6.27 -9.21
C ALA A 82 -2.08 5.17 -9.92
N SER A 83 -1.46 4.26 -9.16
CA SER A 83 -0.71 3.12 -9.71
C SER A 83 -1.64 2.06 -10.31
N PHE A 84 -2.85 1.90 -9.75
CA PHE A 84 -3.87 0.96 -10.24
C PHE A 84 -4.75 1.54 -11.35
N ALA A 85 -5.03 2.85 -11.32
CA ALA A 85 -5.73 3.55 -12.40
C ALA A 85 -4.93 3.50 -13.71
N GLN A 86 -3.60 3.64 -13.65
CA GLN A 86 -2.73 3.50 -14.82
C GLN A 86 -2.59 2.06 -15.33
N SER A 87 -2.91 1.06 -14.50
CA SER A 87 -2.87 -0.37 -14.89
C SER A 87 -4.15 -0.83 -15.61
N THR A 88 -5.12 0.07 -15.85
CA THR A 88 -6.31 -0.21 -16.66
C THR A 88 -6.24 0.57 -17.99
N PRO A 89 -5.46 0.13 -18.99
CA PRO A 89 -5.83 0.45 -20.36
C PRO A 89 -7.01 -0.46 -20.73
N GLU A 90 -8.03 0.15 -21.35
CA GLU A 90 -9.12 -0.51 -22.08
C GLU A 90 -10.41 -0.85 -21.31
N ALA A 91 -11.36 0.09 -21.39
CA ALA A 91 -12.70 -0.20 -21.87
C ALA A 91 -13.29 1.06 -22.53
N ALA A 92 -12.72 1.47 -23.66
CA ALA A 92 -13.46 2.19 -24.68
C ALA A 92 -13.65 1.22 -25.84
N PRO A 93 -14.82 0.57 -25.99
CA PRO A 93 -15.20 0.07 -27.30
C PRO A 93 -15.50 1.28 -28.19
N ALA A 94 -14.89 1.25 -29.36
CA ALA A 94 -15.03 2.19 -30.45
C ALA A 94 -16.43 2.16 -31.09
N GLU A 95 -16.76 3.29 -31.72
CA GLU A 95 -17.83 3.57 -32.70
C GLU A 95 -19.30 3.48 -32.24
#